data_AF-A0A0R2XH88-F1
#
_entry.id   AF-A0A0R2XH88-F1
#
_cell.length_a   1.000
_cell.length_b   1.000
_cell.length_c   1.000
_cell.angle_alpha   90.00
_cell.angle_beta   90.00
_cell.angle_gamma   90.00
#
_symmetry.space_group_name_H-M   'P 1'
#
loop_
_entity.id
_entity.type
_entity.pdbx_description
1 polymer ?
#
loop_
_entity_poly.entity_id
_entity_poly.type
_entity_poly.pdbx_seq_one_letter_code
_entity_poly.pdbx_strand_id
1 'polypeptide(L)'
;MNQKYIGVPFIAKTLPFSSIFLNPLRLLLYLSLLGSFTACAWDDEEDFGTLSYGTSSHGTSSYGTSSYQKKPALDRDDDKLAQPRNAYAIAQPRSTFKVETIQEANDRRNLEWKEFTANSERMAQEHRAEQRRFDAQQAKQQAVYDKMNQEECEMAEFLGGVYQAKFGATTGRNSAVTSEGYVYRSGDNFVTPRGIYTKNGNTFAGPDGITTQTGTLFFGNKGTTIQAGGAYFSEGESGFIVGPNCRNNSTWRSR
;
A
#
# COMPACT_ATOMS: atom_id res chain seq x y z
N MET A 1 -58.40 62.37 25.36
CA MET A 1 -58.95 62.54 24.00
C MET A 1 -58.46 61.38 23.13
N ASN A 2 -59.39 60.74 22.44
CA ASN A 2 -59.27 59.50 21.67
C ASN A 2 -58.45 59.66 20.38
N GLN A 3 -57.70 58.62 19.98
CA GLN A 3 -57.66 58.02 18.62
C GLN A 3 -56.57 56.92 18.60
N LYS A 4 -56.94 55.64 18.57
CA LYS A 4 -57.37 54.78 17.45
C LYS A 4 -56.20 54.00 16.85
N TYR A 5 -56.20 52.71 17.16
CA TYR A 5 -55.41 51.62 16.58
C TYR A 5 -55.65 51.48 15.07
N ILE A 6 -54.59 51.18 14.32
CA ILE A 6 -54.66 50.48 13.03
C ILE A 6 -53.65 49.33 13.10
N GLY A 7 -54.18 48.10 13.13
CA GLY A 7 -53.42 46.86 13.13
C GLY A 7 -52.90 46.51 11.73
N VAL A 8 -51.71 45.92 11.69
CA VAL A 8 -51.13 45.32 10.49
C VAL A 8 -51.21 43.80 10.63
N PRO A 9 -51.75 43.07 9.64
CA PRO A 9 -51.95 41.63 9.74
C PRO A 9 -50.65 40.83 9.56
N PHE A 10 -50.54 39.83 10.43
CA PHE A 10 -49.53 38.77 10.48
C PHE A 10 -49.75 37.79 9.31
N ILE A 11 -48.81 37.73 8.36
CA ILE A 11 -48.84 36.75 7.26
C ILE A 11 -47.93 35.57 7.65
N ALA A 12 -48.54 34.52 8.19
CA ALA A 12 -47.90 33.22 8.35
C ALA A 12 -47.90 32.48 7.00
N LYS A 13 -46.72 32.34 6.38
CA LYS A 13 -46.52 31.44 5.23
C LYS A 13 -46.21 30.03 5.76
N THR A 14 -47.20 29.16 5.70
CA THR A 14 -47.05 27.71 5.83
C THR A 14 -46.42 27.16 4.55
N LEU A 15 -45.25 26.51 4.68
CA LEU A 15 -44.63 25.73 3.61
C LEU A 15 -45.28 24.33 3.56
N PRO A 16 -45.51 23.76 2.37
CA PRO A 16 -46.07 22.42 2.24
C PRO A 16 -45.03 21.36 2.61
N PHE A 17 -45.37 20.57 3.63
CA PHE A 17 -44.74 19.26 3.89
C PHE A 17 -45.02 18.34 2.70
N SER A 18 -44.08 18.27 1.76
CA SER A 18 -44.05 17.21 0.75
C SER A 18 -43.55 15.92 1.42
N SER A 19 -44.49 15.00 1.57
CA SER A 19 -44.34 13.64 2.06
C SER A 19 -43.32 12.85 1.23
N ILE A 20 -42.19 12.52 1.85
CA ILE A 20 -41.25 11.51 1.38
C ILE A 20 -41.88 10.14 1.65
N PHE A 21 -42.78 9.69 0.76
CA PHE A 21 -43.17 8.29 0.72
C PHE A 21 -41.98 7.49 0.14
N LEU A 22 -41.14 6.98 1.04
CA LEU A 22 -40.17 5.95 0.72
C LEU A 22 -40.89 4.74 0.13
N ASN A 23 -40.62 4.45 -1.14
CA ASN A 23 -41.12 3.25 -1.81
C ASN A 23 -40.20 2.07 -1.42
N PRO A 24 -40.65 1.11 -0.58
CA PRO A 24 -39.80 0.04 -0.05
C PRO A 24 -39.23 -0.88 -1.15
N LEU A 25 -39.88 -0.89 -2.31
CA LEU A 25 -39.43 -1.63 -3.50
C LEU A 25 -38.15 -1.05 -4.11
N ARG A 26 -37.88 0.26 -3.97
CA ARG A 26 -36.62 0.86 -4.43
C ARG A 26 -35.46 0.57 -3.48
N LEU A 27 -35.72 0.43 -2.18
CA LEU A 27 -34.68 0.11 -1.19
C LEU A 27 -34.11 -1.32 -1.43
N LEU A 28 -35.00 -2.28 -1.73
CA LEU A 28 -34.60 -3.65 -2.03
C LEU A 28 -33.77 -3.77 -3.33
N LEU A 29 -34.02 -2.89 -4.31
CA LEU A 29 -33.31 -2.90 -5.59
C LEU A 29 -31.89 -2.30 -5.47
N TYR A 30 -31.66 -1.38 -4.52
CA TYR A 30 -30.31 -0.89 -4.20
C TYR A 30 -29.50 -1.90 -3.38
N LEU A 31 -30.14 -2.68 -2.49
CA LEU A 31 -29.47 -3.69 -1.69
C LEU A 31 -29.00 -4.91 -2.52
N SER A 32 -29.71 -5.29 -3.58
CA SER A 32 -29.27 -6.40 -4.44
C SER A 32 -28.09 -6.04 -5.36
N LEU A 33 -27.88 -4.76 -5.65
CA LEU A 33 -26.76 -4.28 -6.47
C LEU A 33 -25.44 -4.18 -5.71
N LEU A 34 -25.47 -4.13 -4.38
CA LEU A 34 -24.28 -4.10 -3.52
C LEU A 34 -23.78 -5.49 -3.11
N GLY A 35 -24.54 -6.57 -3.39
CA GLY A 35 -24.20 -7.94 -2.97
C GLY A 35 -23.32 -8.75 -3.93
N SER A 36 -23.00 -8.23 -5.11
CA SER A 36 -22.34 -9.01 -6.18
C SER A 36 -20.82 -8.80 -6.32
N PHE A 37 -20.18 -8.10 -5.38
CA PHE A 37 -18.74 -7.80 -5.43
C PHE A 37 -18.01 -8.21 -4.15
N THR A 38 -18.11 -9.47 -3.75
CA THR A 38 -17.11 -10.12 -2.89
C THR A 38 -16.90 -11.56 -3.36
N ALA A 39 -16.14 -11.70 -4.43
CA ALA A 39 -15.45 -12.94 -4.77
C ALA A 39 -14.05 -12.55 -5.28
N CYS A 40 -13.07 -13.35 -4.85
CA CYS A 40 -11.63 -13.36 -5.17
C CYS A 40 -10.69 -12.66 -4.16
N ALA A 41 -9.67 -13.43 -3.76
CA ALA A 41 -8.61 -13.20 -2.77
C ALA A 41 -9.10 -13.41 -1.32
N TRP A 42 -8.64 -14.40 -0.55
CA TRP A 42 -7.29 -14.92 -0.38
C TRP A 42 -7.33 -16.44 -0.13
N ASP A 43 -6.67 -17.20 -1.00
CA ASP A 43 -6.34 -18.61 -0.84
C ASP A 43 -4.82 -18.65 -0.92
N ASP A 44 -4.15 -18.63 0.23
CA ASP A 44 -2.70 -18.72 0.34
C ASP A 44 -2.37 -19.78 1.40
N GLU A 45 -1.96 -20.95 0.90
CA GLU A 45 -1.42 -22.07 1.65
C GLU A 45 -0.02 -21.69 2.16
N GLU A 46 0.08 -21.22 3.40
CA GLU A 46 1.35 -21.16 4.13
C GLU A 46 1.39 -22.20 5.27
N ASP A 47 1.68 -23.46 4.93
CA ASP A 47 2.25 -24.41 5.88
C ASP A 47 3.76 -24.20 5.98
N PHE A 48 4.15 -23.44 7.01
CA PHE A 48 5.52 -23.20 7.43
C PHE A 48 6.20 -24.46 7.98
N GLY A 49 6.98 -25.13 7.14
CA GLY A 49 8.05 -26.03 7.56
C GLY A 49 9.30 -25.26 7.96
N THR A 50 9.36 -24.82 9.22
CA THR A 50 10.54 -24.20 9.84
C THR A 50 11.67 -25.22 10.02
N LEU A 51 12.72 -25.15 9.19
CA LEU A 51 13.98 -25.85 9.43
C LEU A 51 14.85 -25.01 10.39
N SER A 52 14.71 -25.36 11.66
CA SER A 52 15.63 -25.02 12.75
C SER A 52 17.08 -25.34 12.38
N TYR A 53 17.94 -24.33 12.45
CA TYR A 53 19.39 -24.49 12.54
C TYR A 53 19.74 -25.30 13.80
N GLY A 54 20.07 -26.57 13.60
CA GLY A 54 20.61 -27.46 14.63
C GLY A 54 21.90 -28.09 14.13
N THR A 55 23.02 -27.56 14.58
CA THR A 55 24.35 -28.18 14.48
C THR A 55 24.32 -29.60 15.07
N SER A 56 24.65 -30.60 14.26
CA SER A 56 25.38 -31.77 14.75
C SER A 56 26.17 -32.45 13.63
N SER A 57 27.48 -32.45 13.82
CA SER A 57 28.42 -33.36 13.19
C SER A 57 28.03 -34.80 13.50
N HIS A 58 28.01 -35.69 12.51
CA HIS A 58 28.55 -37.06 12.57
C HIS A 58 28.50 -37.65 11.16
N GLY A 59 29.64 -38.19 10.70
CA GLY A 59 29.76 -38.76 9.37
C GLY A 59 29.07 -40.11 9.25
N THR A 60 28.74 -40.49 8.02
CA THR A 60 29.08 -41.79 7.46
C THR A 60 28.83 -41.78 5.96
N SER A 61 29.79 -42.38 5.27
CA SER A 61 29.80 -42.75 3.86
C SER A 61 28.57 -43.58 3.46
N SER A 62 27.99 -43.31 2.28
CA SER A 62 27.32 -44.34 1.49
C SER A 62 27.15 -43.90 0.04
N TYR A 63 27.85 -44.60 -0.86
CA TYR A 63 27.65 -44.55 -2.31
C TYR A 63 26.34 -45.26 -2.67
N GLY A 64 25.46 -44.59 -3.43
CA GLY A 64 24.22 -45.17 -3.96
C GLY A 64 24.09 -44.93 -5.45
N THR A 65 24.62 -45.84 -6.26
CA THR A 65 24.36 -45.97 -7.70
C THR A 65 22.90 -46.38 -7.93
N SER A 66 22.14 -45.59 -8.70
CA SER A 66 20.78 -45.92 -9.13
C SER A 66 20.78 -46.38 -10.59
N SER A 67 20.44 -47.65 -10.81
CA SER A 67 20.29 -48.29 -12.11
C SER A 67 18.82 -48.31 -12.54
N TYR A 68 18.47 -47.59 -13.61
CA TYR A 68 17.17 -47.74 -14.28
C TYR A 68 17.23 -48.93 -15.26
N GLN A 69 16.53 -50.02 -14.92
CA GLN A 69 16.18 -51.10 -15.85
C GLN A 69 14.96 -50.69 -16.70
N LYS A 70 15.10 -50.73 -18.02
CA LYS A 70 13.97 -50.69 -18.97
C LYS A 70 13.90 -52.04 -19.69
N LYS A 71 12.78 -52.75 -19.50
CA LYS A 71 12.49 -54.05 -20.14
C LYS A 71 12.18 -53.87 -21.65
N PRO A 72 12.48 -54.86 -22.50
CA PRO A 72 12.16 -54.83 -23.93
C PRO A 72 10.78 -55.44 -24.21
N ALA A 73 10.11 -54.95 -25.26
CA ALA A 73 9.00 -55.66 -25.90
C ALA A 73 9.47 -56.14 -27.28
N LEU A 74 9.31 -57.45 -27.50
CA LEU A 74 9.43 -58.09 -28.81
C LEU A 74 8.36 -57.54 -29.75
N ASP A 75 8.72 -57.34 -31.02
CA ASP A 75 7.87 -57.86 -32.08
C ASP A 75 8.70 -58.33 -33.28
N ARG A 76 8.17 -59.34 -33.93
CA ARG A 76 8.79 -60.26 -34.87
C ARG A 76 8.25 -59.92 -36.27
N ASP A 77 9.11 -59.92 -37.29
CA ASP A 77 8.91 -60.77 -38.48
C ASP A 77 9.99 -60.55 -39.54
N ASP A 78 10.27 -61.67 -40.19
CA ASP A 78 11.34 -61.99 -41.12
C ASP A 78 11.26 -61.20 -42.44
N ASP A 79 12.43 -60.83 -43.00
CA ASP A 79 12.68 -61.09 -44.41
C ASP A 79 14.16 -61.11 -44.75
N LYS A 80 14.58 -62.22 -45.35
CA LYS A 80 15.94 -62.48 -45.86
C LYS A 80 16.07 -61.83 -47.24
N LEU A 81 17.14 -61.06 -47.47
CA LEU A 81 17.76 -60.96 -48.79
C LEU A 81 19.22 -60.47 -48.71
N ALA A 82 20.10 -61.35 -49.18
CA ALA A 82 21.40 -61.17 -49.82
C ALA A 82 22.23 -59.88 -49.54
N GLN A 83 23.47 -60.11 -49.09
CA GLN A 83 24.58 -59.15 -49.16
C GLN A 83 24.79 -58.63 -50.60
N PRO A 84 25.36 -57.42 -50.75
CA PRO A 84 26.78 -57.44 -51.10
C PRO A 84 27.63 -56.46 -50.28
N ARG A 85 28.86 -56.92 -50.04
CA ARG A 85 30.02 -56.15 -49.60
C ARG A 85 30.07 -54.78 -50.25
N ASN A 86 30.01 -53.72 -49.44
CA ASN A 86 30.62 -52.44 -49.79
C ASN A 86 31.43 -51.95 -48.59
N ALA A 87 32.74 -51.92 -48.80
CA ALA A 87 33.72 -51.36 -47.91
C ALA A 87 33.60 -49.83 -47.96
N TYR A 88 33.14 -49.22 -46.88
CA TYR A 88 33.42 -47.83 -46.57
C TYR A 88 34.21 -47.82 -45.27
N ALA A 89 35.52 -47.67 -45.42
CA ALA A 89 36.39 -47.30 -44.33
C ALA A 89 36.00 -45.90 -43.86
N ILE A 90 35.17 -45.83 -42.82
CA ILE A 90 35.00 -44.60 -42.05
C ILE A 90 36.31 -44.42 -41.31
N ALA A 91 37.20 -43.60 -41.88
CA ALA A 91 38.35 -43.06 -41.17
C ALA A 91 37.80 -42.25 -39.99
N GLN A 92 37.70 -42.88 -38.82
CA GLN A 92 37.52 -42.15 -37.58
C GLN A 92 38.73 -41.22 -37.45
N PRO A 93 38.56 -39.89 -37.30
CA PRO A 93 39.68 -39.06 -36.91
C PRO A 93 40.19 -39.63 -35.59
N ARG A 94 41.44 -40.09 -35.58
CA ARG A 94 42.15 -40.46 -34.35
C ARG A 94 41.96 -39.32 -33.38
N SER A 95 41.11 -39.49 -32.38
CA SER A 95 41.13 -38.66 -31.20
C SER A 95 42.50 -38.90 -30.60
N THR A 96 43.42 -37.97 -30.82
CA THR A 96 44.62 -37.86 -30.00
C THR A 96 44.13 -37.63 -28.58
N PHE A 97 43.97 -38.74 -27.84
CA PHE A 97 43.66 -38.75 -26.42
C PHE A 97 44.88 -38.17 -25.72
N LYS A 98 44.91 -36.84 -25.58
CA LYS A 98 45.91 -36.15 -24.77
C LYS A 98 45.63 -36.52 -23.33
N VAL A 99 46.42 -37.45 -22.79
CA VAL A 99 46.42 -37.75 -21.36
C VAL A 99 47.09 -36.56 -20.69
N GLU A 100 46.26 -35.68 -20.12
CA GLU A 100 46.74 -34.55 -19.34
C GLU A 100 47.45 -35.06 -18.09
N THR A 101 48.56 -34.42 -17.75
CA THR A 101 49.25 -34.75 -16.50
C THR A 101 48.38 -34.33 -15.32
N ILE A 102 48.49 -35.05 -14.19
CA ILE A 102 47.75 -34.74 -12.96
C ILE A 102 47.95 -33.28 -12.52
N GLN A 103 49.14 -32.72 -12.78
CA GLN A 103 49.48 -31.32 -12.49
C GLN A 103 48.66 -30.33 -13.33
N GLU A 104 48.58 -30.55 -14.65
CA GLU A 104 47.83 -29.71 -15.58
C GLU A 104 46.31 -29.73 -15.31
N ALA A 105 45.79 -30.88 -14.88
CA ALA A 105 44.40 -31.03 -14.44
C ALA A 105 44.13 -30.30 -13.11
N ASN A 106 45.10 -30.24 -12.19
CA ASN A 106 44.98 -29.47 -10.95
C ASN A 106 45.02 -27.97 -11.21
N ASP A 107 45.93 -27.50 -12.06
CA ASP A 107 46.10 -26.08 -12.38
C ASP A 107 44.87 -25.53 -13.11
N ARG A 108 44.25 -26.31 -14.00
CA ARG A 108 42.99 -25.95 -14.65
C ARG A 108 41.82 -25.85 -13.69
N ARG A 109 41.64 -26.81 -12.79
CA ARG A 109 40.60 -26.75 -11.76
C ARG A 109 40.78 -25.54 -10.84
N ASN A 110 42.02 -25.19 -10.51
CA ASN A 110 42.32 -24.00 -9.71
C ASN A 110 41.97 -22.70 -10.46
N LEU A 111 42.19 -22.65 -11.78
CA LEU A 111 41.79 -21.51 -12.62
C LEU A 111 40.27 -21.41 -12.74
N GLU A 112 39.59 -22.51 -13.07
CA GLU A 112 38.13 -22.58 -13.15
C GLU A 112 37.48 -22.19 -11.83
N TRP A 113 38.04 -22.65 -10.70
CA TRP A 113 37.54 -22.28 -9.37
C TRP A 113 37.73 -20.79 -9.09
N LYS A 114 38.90 -20.22 -9.42
CA LYS A 114 39.14 -18.77 -9.30
C LYS A 114 38.17 -17.95 -10.15
N GLU A 115 37.95 -18.36 -11.39
CA GLU A 115 37.00 -17.70 -12.31
C GLU A 115 35.56 -17.82 -11.81
N PHE A 116 35.17 -19.00 -11.33
CA PHE A 116 33.86 -19.23 -10.73
C PHE A 116 33.64 -18.36 -9.50
N THR A 117 34.61 -18.27 -8.59
CA THR A 117 34.52 -17.42 -7.40
C THR A 117 34.44 -15.94 -7.80
N ALA A 118 35.28 -15.47 -8.71
CA ALA A 118 35.25 -14.08 -9.19
C ALA A 118 33.92 -13.74 -9.86
N ASN A 119 33.34 -14.66 -10.65
CA ASN A 119 32.04 -14.46 -11.29
C ASN A 119 30.90 -14.48 -10.26
N SER A 120 30.96 -15.37 -9.28
CA SER A 120 30.01 -15.43 -8.17
C SER A 120 30.00 -14.14 -7.35
N GLU A 121 31.17 -13.58 -7.04
CA GLU A 121 31.29 -12.31 -6.34
C GLU A 121 30.71 -11.15 -7.14
N ARG A 122 30.95 -11.11 -8.47
CA ARG A 122 30.36 -10.10 -9.35
C ARG A 122 28.83 -10.17 -9.37
N MET A 123 28.27 -11.37 -9.54
CA MET A 123 26.81 -11.56 -9.51
C MET A 123 26.22 -11.14 -8.15
N ALA A 124 26.89 -11.47 -7.04
CA ALA A 124 26.47 -11.04 -5.71
C ALA A 124 26.52 -9.51 -5.54
N GLN A 125 27.52 -8.84 -6.13
CA GLN A 125 27.61 -7.38 -6.14
C GLN A 125 26.49 -6.75 -7.00
N GLU A 126 26.20 -7.33 -8.16
CA GLU A 126 25.12 -6.89 -9.05
C GLU A 126 23.76 -6.99 -8.36
N HIS A 127 23.43 -8.14 -7.74
CA HIS A 127 22.19 -8.30 -6.99
C HIS A 127 22.08 -7.33 -5.80
N ARG A 128 23.16 -7.10 -5.05
CA ARG A 128 23.17 -6.10 -3.98
C ARG A 128 22.95 -4.68 -4.51
N ALA A 129 23.51 -4.35 -5.67
CA ALA A 129 23.32 -3.05 -6.29
C ALA A 129 21.88 -2.85 -6.79
N GLU A 130 21.28 -3.88 -7.37
CA GLU A 130 19.87 -3.90 -7.77
C GLU A 130 18.94 -3.75 -6.57
N GLN A 131 19.19 -4.52 -5.50
CA GLN A 131 18.41 -4.43 -4.27
C GLN A 131 18.46 -3.03 -3.67
N ARG A 132 19.66 -2.42 -3.58
CA ARG A 132 19.80 -1.02 -3.14
C ARG A 132 19.05 -0.03 -4.03
N ARG A 133 19.00 -0.25 -5.34
CA ARG A 133 18.24 0.61 -6.26
C ARG A 133 16.74 0.47 -6.03
N PHE A 134 16.25 -0.74 -5.83
CA PHE A 134 14.86 -1.03 -5.52
C PHE A 134 14.46 -0.40 -4.18
N ASP A 135 15.25 -0.62 -3.12
CA ASP A 135 15.03 -0.01 -1.80
C ASP A 135 15.03 1.52 -1.88
N ALA A 136 15.95 2.11 -2.65
CA ALA A 136 16.01 3.55 -2.85
C ALA A 136 14.79 4.09 -3.61
N GLN A 137 14.22 3.33 -4.55
CA GLN A 137 12.98 3.69 -5.23
C GLN A 137 11.78 3.59 -4.30
N GLN A 138 11.69 2.52 -3.50
CA GLN A 138 10.65 2.37 -2.49
C GLN A 138 10.71 3.50 -1.45
N ALA A 139 11.90 3.84 -0.95
CA ALA A 139 12.08 4.93 0.00
C ALA A 139 11.63 6.28 -0.57
N LYS A 140 11.89 6.55 -1.86
CA LYS A 140 11.40 7.75 -2.54
C LYS A 140 9.88 7.77 -2.64
N GLN A 141 9.26 6.64 -2.98
CA GLN A 141 7.80 6.55 -3.03
C GLN A 141 7.21 6.77 -1.64
N GLN A 142 7.76 6.11 -0.61
CA GLN A 142 7.33 6.27 0.77
C GLN A 142 7.39 7.72 1.23
N ALA A 143 8.49 8.44 0.95
CA ALA A 143 8.60 9.85 1.30
C ALA A 143 7.55 10.74 0.62
N VAL A 144 7.12 10.39 -0.61
CA VAL A 144 6.02 11.10 -1.30
C VAL A 144 4.68 10.82 -0.63
N TYR A 145 4.42 9.56 -0.24
CA TYR A 145 3.21 9.19 0.49
C TYR A 145 3.14 9.84 1.87
N ASP A 146 4.24 9.85 2.61
CA ASP A 146 4.32 10.46 3.94
C ASP A 146 4.04 11.96 3.87
N LYS A 147 4.58 12.64 2.86
CA LYS A 147 4.31 14.07 2.61
C LYS A 147 2.84 14.32 2.28
N MET A 148 2.23 13.48 1.42
CA MET A 148 0.79 13.59 1.10
C MET A 148 -0.07 13.46 2.34
N ASN A 149 0.20 12.41 3.12
CA ASN A 149 -0.55 12.13 4.33
C ASN A 149 -0.41 13.26 5.35
N GLN A 150 0.79 13.84 5.50
CA GLN A 150 1.01 15.00 6.37
C GLN A 150 0.18 16.21 5.94
N GLU A 151 0.13 16.54 4.65
CA GLU A 151 -0.60 17.71 4.15
C GLU A 151 -2.12 17.52 4.22
N GLU A 152 -2.63 16.32 3.92
CA GLU A 152 -4.04 15.95 4.16
C GLU A 152 -4.39 16.06 5.65
N CYS A 153 -3.42 15.74 6.49
CA CYS A 153 -3.60 15.83 7.92
C CYS A 153 -3.69 17.24 8.46
N GLU A 154 -2.85 18.14 7.94
CA GLU A 154 -2.98 19.56 8.24
C GLU A 154 -4.34 20.11 7.79
N MET A 155 -4.89 19.62 6.68
CA MET A 155 -6.25 19.98 6.27
C MET A 155 -7.28 19.50 7.29
N ALA A 156 -7.23 18.23 7.71
CA ALA A 156 -8.18 17.70 8.69
C ALA A 156 -8.12 18.46 10.04
N GLU A 157 -6.89 18.76 10.50
CA GLU A 157 -6.65 19.53 11.73
C GLU A 157 -7.15 20.97 11.61
N PHE A 158 -6.97 21.61 10.45
CA PHE A 158 -7.53 22.93 10.19
C PHE A 158 -9.06 22.91 10.27
N LEU A 159 -9.72 21.96 9.59
CA LEU A 159 -11.17 21.90 9.52
C LEU A 159 -11.83 21.72 10.89
N GLY A 160 -11.30 20.80 11.69
CA GLY A 160 -11.86 20.48 12.99
C GLY A 160 -11.38 21.42 14.10
N GLY A 161 -10.10 21.73 14.14
CA GLY A 161 -9.48 22.49 15.23
C GLY A 161 -9.66 23.99 15.11
N VAL A 162 -9.48 24.54 13.90
CA VAL A 162 -9.43 25.98 13.64
C VAL A 162 -10.74 26.48 13.05
N TYR A 163 -11.20 25.86 11.97
CA TYR A 163 -12.44 26.21 11.30
C TYR A 163 -13.67 25.77 12.12
N GLN A 164 -13.51 24.72 12.93
CA GLN A 164 -14.54 24.15 13.80
C GLN A 164 -15.78 23.69 13.01
N ALA A 165 -15.58 23.02 11.88
CA ALA A 165 -16.68 22.45 11.10
C ALA A 165 -17.41 21.35 11.89
N LYS A 166 -18.75 21.39 11.88
CA LYS A 166 -19.60 20.34 12.46
C LYS A 166 -19.44 19.01 11.74
N PHE A 167 -19.31 19.06 10.41
CA PHE A 167 -18.96 17.90 9.62
C PHE A 167 -18.05 18.33 8.48
N GLY A 168 -17.01 17.54 8.20
CA GLY A 168 -16.15 17.74 7.06
C GLY A 168 -15.55 16.45 6.56
N ALA A 169 -15.14 16.44 5.30
CA ALA A 169 -14.40 15.35 4.69
C ALA A 169 -13.23 15.94 3.89
N THR A 170 -12.01 15.47 4.17
CA THR A 170 -10.85 15.79 3.35
C THR A 170 -10.93 14.96 2.07
N THR A 171 -11.09 15.63 0.93
CA THR A 171 -11.16 14.96 -0.38
C THR A 171 -9.77 14.78 -1.01
N GLY A 172 -8.76 15.45 -0.47
CA GLY A 172 -7.36 15.27 -0.80
C GLY A 172 -6.50 16.31 -0.11
N ARG A 173 -5.22 16.36 -0.50
CA ARG A 173 -4.17 17.23 0.06
C ARG A 173 -4.58 18.69 0.30
N ASN A 174 -5.26 19.28 -0.68
CA ASN A 174 -5.57 20.71 -0.72
C ASN A 174 -7.07 20.99 -0.75
N SER A 175 -7.91 19.99 -0.56
CA SER A 175 -9.35 20.13 -0.75
C SER A 175 -10.15 19.38 0.30
N ALA A 176 -11.22 20.02 0.74
CA ALA A 176 -12.17 19.42 1.65
C ALA A 176 -13.58 19.95 1.41
N VAL A 177 -14.56 19.17 1.82
CA VAL A 177 -15.96 19.55 1.81
C VAL A 177 -16.43 19.58 3.26
N THR A 178 -17.04 20.67 3.66
CA THR A 178 -17.68 20.81 4.99
C THR A 178 -19.18 20.97 4.83
N SER A 179 -19.92 20.87 5.94
CA SER A 179 -21.34 21.22 5.99
C SER A 179 -21.63 22.66 5.55
N GLU A 180 -20.65 23.56 5.62
CA GLU A 180 -20.79 24.97 5.24
C GLU A 180 -20.37 25.24 3.80
N GLY A 181 -19.65 24.31 3.17
CA GLY A 181 -19.20 24.44 1.79
C GLY A 181 -17.79 23.88 1.55
N TYR A 182 -17.28 24.15 0.35
CA TYR A 182 -15.97 23.70 -0.08
C TYR A 182 -14.84 24.54 0.51
N VAL A 183 -13.77 23.88 0.93
CA VAL A 183 -12.57 24.48 1.48
C VAL A 183 -11.38 24.06 0.62
N TYR A 184 -10.54 25.03 0.25
CA TYR A 184 -9.33 24.80 -0.54
C TYR A 184 -8.11 25.42 0.12
N ARG A 185 -6.98 24.71 0.07
CA ARG A 185 -5.69 25.15 0.59
C ARG A 185 -4.75 25.53 -0.56
N SER A 186 -4.12 26.69 -0.42
CA SER A 186 -3.03 27.16 -1.28
C SER A 186 -1.84 27.58 -0.43
N GLY A 187 -0.83 26.70 -0.33
CA GLY A 187 0.31 26.90 0.56
C GLY A 187 -0.15 26.98 2.02
N ASP A 188 0.12 28.12 2.65
CA ASP A 188 -0.30 28.39 4.03
C ASP A 188 -1.67 29.06 4.15
N ASN A 189 -2.35 29.32 3.04
CA ASN A 189 -3.68 29.94 3.04
C ASN A 189 -4.78 28.90 2.86
N PHE A 190 -5.85 29.03 3.63
CA PHE A 190 -7.06 28.21 3.56
C PHE A 190 -8.23 29.10 3.19
N VAL A 191 -8.80 28.87 2.02
CA VAL A 191 -9.96 29.58 1.51
C VAL A 191 -11.20 28.80 1.93
N THR A 192 -12.04 29.44 2.73
CA THR A 192 -13.27 28.85 3.29
C THR A 192 -14.47 29.72 2.96
N PRO A 193 -15.70 29.19 3.09
CA PRO A 193 -16.92 29.99 2.98
C PRO A 193 -16.98 31.18 3.95
N ARG A 194 -16.34 31.09 5.13
CA ARG A 194 -16.27 32.19 6.12
C ARG A 194 -15.17 33.22 5.83
N GLY A 195 -14.28 32.95 4.88
CA GLY A 195 -13.16 33.81 4.50
C GLY A 195 -11.83 33.07 4.43
N ILE A 196 -10.74 33.84 4.37
CA ILE A 196 -9.38 33.31 4.21
C ILE A 196 -8.69 33.22 5.57
N TYR A 197 -8.13 32.05 5.86
CA TYR A 197 -7.25 31.81 7.00
C TYR A 197 -5.82 31.66 6.52
N THR A 198 -4.86 32.16 7.29
CA THR A 198 -3.42 32.02 7.00
C THR A 198 -2.73 31.34 8.16
N LYS A 199 -1.95 30.30 7.85
CA LYS A 199 -1.11 29.56 8.80
C LYS A 199 0.27 30.20 8.86
N ASN A 200 0.82 30.29 10.06
CA ASN A 200 2.22 30.61 10.31
C ASN A 200 2.72 29.74 11.47
N GLY A 201 3.49 28.69 11.14
CA GLY A 201 3.87 27.68 12.11
C GLY A 201 2.65 26.98 12.71
N ASN A 202 2.50 27.07 14.04
CA ASN A 202 1.38 26.47 14.78
C ASN A 202 0.21 27.44 14.99
N THR A 203 0.24 28.63 14.40
CA THR A 203 -0.77 29.65 14.58
C THR A 203 -1.54 29.87 13.28
N PHE A 204 -2.85 30.02 13.39
CA PHE A 204 -3.76 30.31 12.29
C PHE A 204 -4.44 31.64 12.58
N ALA A 205 -4.40 32.56 11.62
CA ALA A 205 -5.12 33.83 11.69
C ALA A 205 -6.22 33.84 10.63
N GLY A 206 -7.42 34.25 11.01
CA GLY A 206 -8.54 34.33 10.07
C GLY A 206 -9.67 35.23 10.59
N PRO A 207 -10.83 35.19 9.92
CA PRO A 207 -11.98 36.04 10.23
C PRO A 207 -12.50 35.86 11.66
N ASP A 208 -12.36 34.67 12.23
CA ASP A 208 -12.83 34.31 13.57
C ASP A 208 -11.80 34.54 14.67
N GLY A 209 -10.63 35.11 14.33
CA GLY A 209 -9.56 35.43 15.25
C GLY A 209 -8.30 34.61 15.01
N ILE A 210 -7.53 34.43 16.09
CA ILE A 210 -6.26 33.72 16.06
C ILE A 210 -6.41 32.42 16.84
N THR A 211 -6.02 31.30 16.23
CA THR A 211 -6.02 29.98 16.85
C THR A 211 -4.59 29.44 16.89
N THR A 212 -4.13 29.01 18.05
CA THR A 212 -2.81 28.39 18.23
C THR A 212 -2.97 26.91 18.55
N GLN A 213 -2.24 26.07 17.83
CA GLN A 213 -2.25 24.62 17.97
C GLN A 213 -1.10 24.15 18.86
N THR A 214 -1.37 23.22 19.77
CA THR A 214 -0.35 22.51 20.56
C THR A 214 -0.77 21.05 20.73
N GLY A 215 -0.14 20.16 19.98
CA GLY A 215 -0.62 18.78 19.89
C GLY A 215 -2.10 18.76 19.49
N THR A 216 -2.90 17.94 20.15
CA THR A 216 -4.34 17.77 19.89
C THR A 216 -5.21 18.93 20.41
N LEU A 217 -4.61 19.98 20.98
CA LEU A 217 -5.32 21.14 21.51
C LEU A 217 -5.21 22.34 20.58
N PHE A 218 -6.31 23.06 20.41
CA PHE A 218 -6.36 24.29 19.63
C PHE A 218 -6.97 25.38 20.51
N PHE A 219 -6.20 26.45 20.77
CA PHE A 219 -6.63 27.57 21.61
C PHE A 219 -7.00 28.73 20.70
N GLY A 220 -8.27 29.10 20.66
CA GLY A 220 -8.75 30.23 19.87
C GLY A 220 -9.74 31.11 20.62
N ASN A 221 -10.29 32.09 19.92
CA ASN A 221 -11.24 33.06 20.50
C ASN A 221 -12.56 32.41 20.93
N LYS A 222 -12.93 31.26 20.35
CA LYS A 222 -14.13 30.46 20.68
C LYS A 222 -13.82 29.34 21.68
N GLY A 223 -12.80 29.54 22.52
CA GLY A 223 -12.35 28.58 23.50
C GLY A 223 -11.30 27.59 22.99
N THR A 224 -11.22 26.47 23.71
CA THR A 224 -10.28 25.39 23.43
C THR A 224 -10.97 24.25 22.71
N THR A 225 -10.47 23.88 21.53
CA THR A 225 -10.87 22.67 20.80
C THR A 225 -9.95 21.51 21.17
N ILE A 226 -10.52 20.33 21.45
CA ILE A 226 -9.78 19.09 21.69
C ILE A 226 -10.04 18.11 20.54
N GLN A 227 -8.97 17.57 19.96
CA GLN A 227 -9.01 16.52 18.96
C GLN A 227 -8.91 15.12 19.59
N ALA A 228 -9.80 14.22 19.19
CA ALA A 228 -9.74 12.80 19.49
C ALA A 228 -10.00 11.99 18.20
N GLY A 229 -8.92 11.59 17.53
CA GLY A 229 -9.01 10.99 16.19
C GLY A 229 -9.56 11.99 15.17
N GLY A 230 -10.66 11.62 14.51
CA GLY A 230 -11.41 12.51 13.60
C GLY A 230 -12.44 13.41 14.28
N ALA A 231 -12.68 13.24 15.59
CA ALA A 231 -13.64 14.06 16.35
C ALA A 231 -12.97 15.28 16.98
N TYR A 232 -13.68 16.40 17.01
CA TYR A 232 -13.26 17.67 17.57
C TYR A 232 -14.34 18.22 18.51
N PHE A 233 -13.95 18.71 19.68
CA PHE A 233 -14.89 19.20 20.70
C PHE A 233 -14.51 20.60 21.15
N SER A 234 -15.44 21.56 21.06
CA SER A 234 -15.23 22.98 21.38
C SER A 234 -16.46 23.53 22.12
N GLU A 235 -16.30 23.96 23.37
CA GLU A 235 -17.33 24.70 24.14
C GLU A 235 -18.79 24.22 24.01
N GLY A 236 -19.01 22.89 23.96
CA GLY A 236 -20.34 22.28 23.86
C GLY A 236 -20.81 21.97 22.43
N GLU A 237 -20.06 22.39 21.41
CA GLU A 237 -20.18 21.89 20.05
C GLU A 237 -19.21 20.73 19.80
N SER A 238 -19.60 19.84 18.88
CA SER A 238 -18.75 18.76 18.41
C SER A 238 -18.79 18.71 16.89
N GLY A 239 -17.66 18.33 16.31
CA GLY A 239 -17.48 18.17 14.89
C GLY A 239 -16.79 16.85 14.57
N PHE A 240 -17.09 16.29 13.39
CA PHE A 240 -16.41 15.09 12.90
C PHE A 240 -15.84 15.33 11.51
N ILE A 241 -14.54 15.06 11.38
CA ILE A 241 -13.80 15.17 10.12
C ILE A 241 -13.45 13.76 9.65
N VAL A 242 -13.98 13.41 8.47
CA VAL A 242 -13.61 12.20 7.73
C VAL A 242 -12.32 12.49 6.97
N GLY A 243 -11.24 11.80 7.32
CA GLY A 243 -9.95 12.00 6.68
C GLY A 243 -8.90 11.03 7.23
N PRO A 244 -7.63 11.16 6.82
CA PRO A 244 -6.56 10.37 7.39
C PRO A 244 -6.48 10.58 8.91
N ASN A 245 -6.06 9.53 9.63
CA ASN A 245 -5.89 9.61 11.08
C ASN A 245 -4.53 10.25 11.40
N CYS A 246 -4.57 11.55 11.67
CA CYS A 246 -3.38 12.42 11.70
C CYS A 246 -2.59 12.41 12.99
N ARG A 247 -3.27 12.01 14.07
CA ARG A 247 -2.67 11.71 15.35
C ARG A 247 -3.33 10.47 15.91
N ASN A 248 -2.94 9.33 15.34
CA ASN A 248 -3.04 8.07 16.06
C ASN A 248 -1.74 7.89 16.86
N ASN A 249 -1.48 8.82 17.79
CA ASN A 249 -0.65 8.46 18.92
C ASN A 249 -1.37 7.29 19.58
N SER A 250 -0.66 6.17 19.70
CA SER A 250 -1.11 4.87 20.20
C SER A 250 -1.59 4.88 21.66
N THR A 251 -2.01 6.02 22.19
CA THR A 251 -2.50 6.19 23.57
C THR A 251 -3.81 5.45 23.84
N TRP A 252 -4.48 4.92 22.81
CA TRP A 252 -5.65 4.05 22.93
C TRP A 252 -5.43 2.60 22.50
N ARG A 253 -4.17 2.14 22.38
CA ARG A 253 -3.93 0.69 22.47
C ARG A 253 -4.07 0.31 23.94
N SER A 254 -5.16 -0.36 24.27
CA SER A 254 -5.38 -0.99 25.58
C SER A 254 -4.09 -1.68 26.02
N ARG A 255 -3.57 -1.29 27.20
CA ARG A 255 -2.60 -2.09 27.93
C ARG A 255 -3.23 -3.41 28.34
#